data_AF-A0A3N5YC69-F1
#
_entry.id   AF-A0A3N5YC69-F1
#
_cell.length_a   1.000
_cell.length_b   1.000
_cell.length_c   1.000
_cell.angle_alpha   90.00
_cell.angle_beta   90.00
_cell.angle_gamma   90.00
#
_symmetry.space_group_name_H-M   'P 1'
#
loop_
_entity.id
_entity.type
_entity.pdbx_description
1 polymer ?
#
loop_
_entity_poly.entity_id
_entity_poly.type
_entity_poly.pdbx_seq_one_letter_code
_entity_poly.pdbx_strand_id
1 'polypeptide(L)'
;MSVTRLCEQCGQPLPPRAPGGLCPKCLLAQAVDAPMESDDDDPLVSSKPIHPAAASSARRFGDYELLDKIAEGGMGVVYKARQLSLNRIVAVKLIQPGRVSSPEMVLRFRAEAEAAASLHHPNIVPIHETGECEGQHFFSMDYIEGDNLAQAAREGPLPSARAAQLVEKIAAVVHYAHLHGILHRDLKPSNVLLDEDDAPHVTDFGLARRLVGESTLTLTGQVFGSPRFMPPEQASGRPGAVGVHSDVYGLGAILYYLLTGRPPF
;
A
#
# COMPACT_ATOMS: atom_id res chain seq x y z
N MET A 1 53.25 -0.56 0.09
CA MET A 1 52.80 0.21 -1.09
C MET A 1 51.39 -0.26 -1.43
N SER A 2 50.39 0.59 -1.27
CA SER A 2 48.99 0.23 -1.55
C SER A 2 48.75 0.33 -3.06
N VAL A 3 48.35 -0.76 -3.71
CA VAL A 3 48.04 -0.78 -5.14
C VAL A 3 46.65 -0.15 -5.33
N THR A 4 46.61 1.06 -5.88
CA THR A 4 45.36 1.72 -6.27
C THR A 4 44.75 0.97 -7.45
N ARG A 5 43.62 0.30 -7.22
CA ARG A 5 42.84 -0.33 -8.30
C ARG A 5 42.01 0.74 -9.02
N LEU A 6 42.00 0.72 -10.34
CA LEU A 6 41.28 1.67 -11.19
C LEU A 6 40.12 0.97 -11.90
N CYS A 7 39.06 1.72 -12.16
CA CYS A 7 37.88 1.27 -12.92
C CYS A 7 38.28 0.99 -14.38
N GLU A 8 37.92 -0.18 -14.90
CA GLU A 8 38.26 -0.59 -16.27
C GLU A 8 37.55 0.27 -17.35
N GLN A 9 36.42 0.90 -17.01
CA GLN A 9 35.63 1.67 -17.96
C GLN A 9 35.93 3.18 -17.94
N CYS A 10 36.37 3.74 -16.82
CA CYS A 10 36.57 5.20 -16.69
C CYS A 10 37.85 5.63 -15.98
N GLY A 11 38.69 4.70 -15.54
CA GLY A 11 39.98 4.99 -14.91
C GLY A 11 39.91 5.57 -13.49
N GLN A 12 38.73 5.68 -12.87
CA GLN A 12 38.58 6.20 -11.51
C GLN A 12 39.05 5.21 -10.43
N PRO A 13 39.60 5.66 -9.29
CA PRO A 13 39.99 4.78 -8.19
C PRO A 13 38.80 3.99 -7.64
N LEU A 14 38.95 2.68 -7.53
CA LEU A 14 37.93 1.79 -6.97
C LEU A 14 37.99 1.79 -5.43
N PRO A 15 36.84 1.84 -4.74
CA PRO A 15 36.81 1.62 -3.30
C PRO A 15 37.28 0.18 -2.99
N PRO A 16 37.91 -0.06 -1.82
CA PRO A 16 38.60 -1.31 -1.51
C PRO A 16 37.74 -2.59 -1.50
N ARG A 17 36.42 -2.47 -1.69
CA ARG A 17 35.45 -3.59 -1.74
C ARG A 17 34.56 -3.60 -3.00
N ALA A 18 34.94 -2.93 -4.09
CA ALA A 18 34.16 -3.00 -5.33
C ALA A 18 34.22 -4.42 -5.94
N PRO A 19 33.09 -5.15 -6.07
CA PRO A 19 33.05 -6.39 -6.83
C PRO A 19 33.06 -6.07 -8.33
N GLY A 20 34.00 -6.65 -9.08
CA GLY A 20 33.91 -6.67 -10.55
C GLY A 20 34.58 -5.55 -11.35
N GLY A 21 35.66 -4.92 -10.87
CA GLY A 21 36.52 -4.04 -11.72
C GLY A 21 35.88 -2.72 -12.20
N LEU A 22 34.59 -2.50 -11.94
CA LEU A 22 33.83 -1.31 -12.32
C LEU A 22 33.50 -0.43 -11.11
N CYS A 23 33.48 0.88 -11.30
CA CYS A 23 33.03 1.82 -10.27
C CYS A 23 31.48 1.83 -10.21
N PRO A 24 30.89 2.25 -9.07
CA PRO A 24 29.44 2.26 -8.90
C PRO A 24 28.67 3.02 -9.99
N LYS A 25 29.27 4.09 -10.54
CA LYS A 25 28.69 4.88 -11.64
C LYS A 25 28.62 4.08 -12.95
N CYS A 26 29.69 3.37 -13.30
CA CYS A 26 29.75 2.58 -14.54
C CYS A 26 28.89 1.32 -14.45
N LEU A 27 28.82 0.69 -13.27
CA LEU A 27 27.93 -0.44 -13.03
C LEU A 27 26.45 -0.04 -13.20
N LEU A 28 26.08 1.13 -12.67
CA LEU A 28 24.71 1.64 -12.80
C LEU A 28 24.35 1.99 -14.25
N ALA A 29 25.31 2.49 -15.04
CA ALA A 29 25.13 2.78 -16.46
C ALA A 29 24.85 1.49 -17.27
N GLN A 30 25.52 0.38 -16.94
CA GLN A 30 25.26 -0.91 -17.63
C GLN A 30 23.89 -1.51 -17.28
N ALA A 31 23.35 -1.22 -16.10
CA ALA A 31 22.03 -1.71 -15.69
C ALA A 31 20.86 -0.96 -16.36
N VAL A 32 21.08 0.24 -16.89
CA VAL A 32 20.05 1.05 -17.55
C VAL A 32 20.00 0.88 -19.08
N ASP A 33 21.00 0.23 -19.68
CA ASP A 33 21.10 0.00 -21.13
C ASP A 33 20.71 -1.44 -21.55
N ALA A 34 20.11 -2.24 -20.67
CA ALA A 34 19.60 -3.56 -21.05
C ALA A 34 18.25 -3.43 -21.79
N PRO A 35 18.14 -3.85 -23.06
CA PRO A 35 16.87 -3.82 -23.78
C PRO A 35 15.90 -4.88 -23.23
N MET A 36 14.63 -4.48 -23.04
CA MET A 36 13.49 -5.39 -22.87
C MET A 36 13.20 -6.05 -24.22
N GLU A 37 13.47 -7.35 -24.33
CA GLU A 37 13.00 -8.15 -25.46
C GLU A 37 11.50 -8.43 -25.31
N SER A 38 10.76 -8.11 -26.36
CA SER A 38 9.34 -8.34 -26.55
C SER A 38 9.17 -9.46 -27.58
N ASP A 39 8.41 -10.50 -27.26
CA ASP A 39 7.96 -11.47 -28.27
C ASP A 39 6.47 -11.75 -28.06
N ASP A 40 5.65 -11.12 -28.91
CA ASP A 40 4.34 -11.62 -29.32
C ASP A 40 4.49 -12.12 -30.78
N ASP A 41 4.20 -13.40 -31.03
CA ASP A 41 3.31 -13.84 -32.11
C ASP A 41 3.11 -15.37 -32.09
N ASP A 42 1.83 -15.75 -31.98
CA ASP A 42 1.25 -17.09 -32.15
C ASP A 42 1.22 -17.48 -33.65
N PRO A 43 1.26 -18.77 -34.01
CA PRO A 43 -0.02 -19.33 -34.48
C PRO A 43 -0.26 -20.85 -34.23
N LEU A 44 -1.56 -21.16 -34.00
CA LEU A 44 -2.36 -22.32 -34.46
C LEU A 44 -2.67 -23.50 -33.48
N VAL A 45 -3.89 -23.43 -32.93
CA VAL A 45 -4.98 -24.43 -32.88
C VAL A 45 -4.63 -25.93 -32.76
N SER A 46 -4.95 -26.53 -31.61
CA SER A 46 -5.60 -27.84 -31.54
C SER A 46 -6.35 -28.06 -30.21
N SER A 47 -7.60 -28.48 -30.31
CA SER A 47 -8.60 -28.65 -29.27
C SER A 47 -8.53 -29.99 -28.52
N LYS A 48 -8.56 -29.96 -27.18
CA LYS A 48 -9.23 -30.96 -26.31
C LYS A 48 -9.39 -30.45 -24.86
N PRO A 49 -10.44 -30.87 -24.12
CA PRO A 49 -10.92 -30.18 -22.93
C PRO A 49 -10.06 -30.51 -21.70
N ILE A 50 -9.65 -29.49 -20.96
CA ILE A 50 -8.94 -29.63 -19.69
C ILE A 50 -9.96 -29.42 -18.56
N HIS A 51 -10.14 -30.48 -17.78
CA HIS A 51 -10.84 -30.48 -16.49
C HIS A 51 -10.27 -29.40 -15.54
N PRO A 52 -11.06 -28.86 -14.59
CA PRO A 52 -10.68 -27.68 -13.82
C PRO A 52 -9.39 -27.93 -13.04
N ALA A 53 -8.40 -27.07 -13.29
CA ALA A 53 -7.11 -27.12 -12.65
C ALA A 53 -7.21 -26.75 -11.16
N ALA A 54 -6.67 -27.64 -10.33
CA ALA A 54 -6.10 -27.46 -9.00
C ALA A 54 -6.66 -26.32 -8.12
N ALA A 55 -7.38 -26.71 -7.07
CA ALA A 55 -7.59 -25.85 -5.92
C ALA A 55 -6.23 -25.34 -5.42
N SER A 56 -6.02 -24.02 -5.43
CA SER A 56 -4.95 -23.43 -4.63
C SER A 56 -5.19 -23.91 -3.20
N SER A 57 -4.17 -24.46 -2.55
CA SER A 57 -4.29 -24.93 -1.18
C SER A 57 -4.52 -23.72 -0.29
N ALA A 58 -5.78 -23.37 -0.05
CA ALA A 58 -6.15 -22.22 0.74
C ALA A 58 -5.49 -22.33 2.12
N ARG A 59 -4.66 -21.35 2.45
CA ARG A 59 -3.88 -21.35 3.69
C ARG A 59 -4.82 -20.98 4.84
N ARG A 60 -4.88 -21.79 5.88
CA ARG A 60 -5.61 -21.41 7.10
C ARG A 60 -4.79 -20.46 7.98
N PHE A 61 -5.48 -19.54 8.61
CA PHE A 61 -4.96 -18.59 9.60
C PHE A 61 -6.06 -18.30 10.63
N GLY A 62 -6.01 -18.95 11.79
CA GLY A 62 -7.09 -18.87 12.78
C GLY A 62 -8.45 -19.29 12.22
N ASP A 63 -9.46 -18.42 12.36
CA ASP A 63 -10.83 -18.59 11.82
C ASP A 63 -10.94 -18.28 10.31
N TYR A 64 -9.81 -17.98 9.66
CA TYR A 64 -9.79 -17.56 8.25
C TYR A 64 -9.15 -18.61 7.36
N GLU A 65 -9.80 -18.84 6.22
CA GLU A 65 -9.21 -19.50 5.07
C GLU A 65 -8.80 -18.44 4.05
N LEU A 66 -7.49 -18.24 3.88
CA LEU A 66 -6.92 -17.27 2.97
C LEU A 66 -7.02 -17.81 1.53
N LEU A 67 -7.74 -17.10 0.69
CA LEU A 67 -8.04 -17.47 -0.69
C LEU A 67 -7.02 -16.85 -1.65
N ASP A 68 -7.09 -15.53 -1.81
CA ASP A 68 -6.28 -14.77 -2.76
C ASP A 68 -5.53 -13.64 -2.06
N LYS A 69 -4.32 -13.33 -2.54
CA LYS A 69 -3.59 -12.15 -2.09
C LYS A 69 -4.06 -10.92 -2.88
N ILE A 70 -4.64 -9.94 -2.19
CA ILE A 70 -5.16 -8.70 -2.79
C ILE A 70 -4.06 -7.66 -2.93
N ALA A 71 -3.25 -7.48 -1.88
CA ALA A 71 -2.22 -6.45 -1.84
C ALA A 71 -1.05 -6.84 -0.93
N GLU A 72 0.13 -6.28 -1.20
CA GLU A 72 1.29 -6.34 -0.30
C GLU A 72 1.96 -4.98 -0.26
N GLY A 73 2.38 -4.56 0.93
CA GLY A 73 3.13 -3.34 1.12
C GLY A 73 3.95 -3.37 2.40
N GLY A 74 4.60 -2.26 2.72
CA GLY A 74 5.54 -2.17 3.84
C GLY A 74 4.95 -2.46 5.22
N MET A 75 3.62 -2.45 5.37
CA MET A 75 2.94 -2.79 6.63
C MET A 75 2.54 -4.25 6.75
N GLY A 76 2.37 -4.96 5.64
CA GLY A 76 1.61 -6.21 5.67
C GLY A 76 1.13 -6.68 4.31
N VAL A 77 0.41 -7.79 4.34
CA VAL A 77 -0.22 -8.42 3.20
C VAL A 77 -1.72 -8.50 3.46
N VAL A 78 -2.53 -8.11 2.47
CA VAL A 78 -3.98 -8.20 2.51
C VAL A 78 -4.43 -9.40 1.68
N TYR A 79 -5.25 -10.26 2.26
CA TYR A 79 -5.83 -11.42 1.61
C TYR A 79 -7.35 -11.30 1.53
N LYS A 80 -7.93 -11.75 0.42
CA LYS A 80 -9.32 -12.18 0.36
C LYS A 80 -9.40 -13.49 1.14
N ALA A 81 -10.31 -13.58 2.09
CA ALA A 81 -10.43 -14.74 2.95
C ALA A 81 -11.90 -15.09 3.18
N ARG A 82 -12.15 -16.37 3.45
CA ARG A 82 -13.42 -16.83 4.01
C ARG A 82 -13.29 -16.92 5.53
N GLN A 83 -14.11 -16.18 6.25
CA GLN A 83 -14.29 -16.36 7.69
C GLN A 83 -15.14 -17.61 7.91
N LEU A 84 -14.59 -18.64 8.58
CA LEU A 84 -15.21 -19.96 8.67
C LEU A 84 -16.42 -19.96 9.62
N SER A 85 -16.33 -19.28 10.77
CA SER A 85 -17.42 -19.20 11.76
C SER A 85 -18.72 -18.61 11.22
N LEU A 86 -18.62 -17.60 10.34
CA LEU A 86 -19.76 -16.89 9.76
C LEU A 86 -20.01 -17.23 8.29
N ASN A 87 -19.14 -18.04 7.68
CA ASN A 87 -19.15 -18.40 6.26
C ASN A 87 -19.34 -17.18 5.32
N ARG A 88 -18.54 -16.13 5.52
CA ARG A 88 -18.57 -14.90 4.72
C ARG A 88 -17.20 -14.56 4.15
N ILE A 89 -17.18 -13.80 3.05
CA ILE A 89 -15.96 -13.29 2.43
C ILE A 89 -15.58 -11.97 3.10
N VAL A 90 -14.30 -11.83 3.45
CA VAL A 90 -13.72 -10.65 4.10
C VAL A 90 -12.33 -10.37 3.54
N ALA A 91 -11.80 -9.19 3.79
CA ALA A 91 -10.40 -8.89 3.62
C ALA A 91 -9.67 -9.02 4.97
N VAL A 92 -8.53 -9.73 5.01
CA VAL A 92 -7.70 -9.91 6.20
C VAL A 92 -6.33 -9.31 5.94
N LYS A 93 -5.95 -8.29 6.71
CA LYS A 93 -4.62 -7.68 6.65
C LYS A 93 -3.73 -8.29 7.72
N LEU A 94 -2.74 -9.06 7.29
CA LEU A 94 -1.70 -9.61 8.14
C LEU A 94 -0.56 -8.61 8.26
N ILE A 95 -0.23 -8.22 9.48
CA ILE A 95 0.85 -7.27 9.76
C ILE A 95 2.20 -8.01 9.67
N GLN A 96 3.21 -7.38 9.07
CA GLN A 96 4.54 -8.00 8.96
C GLN A 96 5.14 -8.29 10.35
N PRO A 97 5.76 -9.47 10.56
CA PRO A 97 6.48 -9.77 11.79
C PRO A 97 7.53 -8.70 12.12
N GLY A 98 7.65 -8.32 13.39
CA GLY A 98 8.61 -7.31 13.86
C GLY A 98 8.18 -5.85 13.71
N ARG A 99 7.10 -5.57 12.96
CA ARG A 99 6.50 -4.21 12.88
C ARG A 99 5.80 -3.80 14.16
N VAL A 100 5.24 -4.77 14.86
CA VAL A 100 4.64 -4.60 16.17
C VAL A 100 5.45 -5.49 17.10
N SER A 101 6.60 -4.98 17.52
CA SER A 101 7.62 -5.77 18.24
C SER A 101 7.77 -5.37 19.71
N SER A 102 7.21 -4.22 20.11
CA SER A 102 7.19 -3.78 21.50
C SER A 102 5.76 -3.76 22.04
N PRO A 103 5.57 -3.99 23.35
CA PRO A 103 4.25 -3.88 23.99
C PRO A 103 3.55 -2.54 23.72
N GLU A 104 4.32 -1.44 23.66
CA GLU A 104 3.80 -0.11 23.34
C GLU A 104 3.24 -0.01 21.92
N MET A 105 3.91 -0.63 20.94
CA MET A 105 3.41 -0.69 19.56
C MET A 105 2.14 -1.54 19.45
N VAL A 106 2.04 -2.64 20.20
CA VAL A 106 0.82 -3.48 20.24
C VAL A 106 -0.35 -2.70 20.81
N LEU A 107 -0.16 -2.03 21.94
CA LEU A 107 -1.21 -1.22 22.57
C LEU A 107 -1.70 -0.12 21.63
N ARG A 108 -0.77 0.52 20.92
CA ARG A 108 -1.10 1.57 19.96
C ARG A 108 -1.84 1.02 18.75
N PHE A 109 -1.39 -0.12 18.20
CA PHE A 109 -2.08 -0.80 17.11
C PHE A 109 -3.54 -1.07 17.44
N ARG A 110 -3.78 -1.68 18.62
CA ARG A 110 -5.13 -2.00 19.09
C ARG A 110 -5.97 -0.73 19.25
N ALA A 111 -5.44 0.28 19.93
CA ALA A 111 -6.15 1.55 20.12
C ALA A 111 -6.51 2.25 18.79
N GLU A 112 -5.63 2.20 17.78
CA GLU A 112 -5.92 2.78 16.47
C GLU A 112 -6.95 1.98 15.70
N ALA A 113 -6.89 0.66 15.76
CA ALA A 113 -7.87 -0.18 15.10
C ALA A 113 -9.24 -0.12 15.76
N GLU A 114 -9.30 -0.01 17.08
CA GLU A 114 -10.53 0.28 17.83
C GLU A 114 -11.11 1.64 17.45
N ALA A 115 -10.26 2.68 17.34
CA ALA A 115 -10.70 3.99 16.90
C ALA A 115 -11.25 3.92 15.46
N ALA A 116 -10.55 3.28 14.53
CA ALA A 116 -11.01 3.10 13.16
C ALA A 116 -12.31 2.26 13.07
N ALA A 117 -12.44 1.22 13.89
CA ALA A 117 -13.65 0.40 13.98
C ALA A 117 -14.86 1.16 14.55
N SER A 118 -14.65 2.28 15.26
CA SER A 118 -15.74 3.12 15.77
C SER A 118 -16.39 4.00 14.69
N LEU A 119 -15.78 4.14 13.52
CA LEU A 119 -16.31 4.94 12.41
C LEU A 119 -17.43 4.17 11.69
N HIS A 120 -18.62 4.79 11.61
CA HIS A 120 -19.78 4.21 10.95
C HIS A 120 -20.26 5.12 9.82
N HIS A 121 -19.76 4.87 8.61
CA HIS A 121 -20.09 5.64 7.42
C HIS A 121 -20.20 4.71 6.21
N PRO A 122 -21.19 4.89 5.30
CA PRO A 122 -21.42 3.98 4.16
C PRO A 122 -20.24 3.87 3.19
N ASN A 123 -19.32 4.84 3.21
CA ASN A 123 -18.12 4.91 2.37
C ASN A 123 -16.82 4.74 3.15
N ILE A 124 -16.87 4.17 4.35
CA ILE A 124 -15.69 3.70 5.10
C ILE A 124 -15.78 2.19 5.16
N VAL A 125 -14.70 1.49 4.82
CA VAL A 125 -14.64 0.03 4.91
C VAL A 125 -14.70 -0.38 6.40
N PRO A 126 -15.76 -1.06 6.86
CA PRO A 126 -15.91 -1.46 8.26
C PRO A 126 -14.84 -2.46 8.67
N ILE A 127 -14.21 -2.22 9.82
CA ILE A 127 -13.32 -3.18 10.49
C ILE A 127 -14.18 -4.06 11.39
N HIS A 128 -14.06 -5.37 11.25
CA HIS A 128 -14.82 -6.33 12.06
C HIS A 128 -14.09 -6.75 13.31
N GLU A 129 -12.80 -7.05 13.20
CA GLU A 129 -12.02 -7.49 14.34
C GLU A 129 -10.54 -7.15 14.18
N THR A 130 -9.87 -7.09 15.32
CA THR A 130 -8.42 -7.11 15.39
C THR A 130 -7.98 -8.21 16.34
N GLY A 131 -6.83 -8.81 16.05
CA GLY A 131 -6.38 -9.95 16.83
C GLY A 131 -4.92 -10.26 16.63
N GLU A 132 -4.54 -11.40 17.21
CA GLU A 132 -3.23 -12.00 17.08
C GLU A 132 -3.42 -13.50 16.91
N CYS A 133 -2.79 -14.07 15.89
CA CYS A 133 -2.78 -15.50 15.66
C CYS A 133 -1.34 -15.91 15.34
N GLU A 134 -0.82 -16.93 16.04
CA GLU A 134 0.56 -17.42 15.85
C GLU A 134 1.63 -16.33 16.01
N GLY A 135 1.41 -15.35 16.89
CA GLY A 135 2.32 -14.21 17.08
C GLY A 135 2.26 -13.16 15.96
N GLN A 136 1.33 -13.29 15.02
CA GLN A 136 1.09 -12.36 13.93
C GLN A 136 -0.18 -11.55 14.19
N HIS A 137 -0.03 -10.23 14.29
CA HIS A 137 -1.17 -9.32 14.39
C HIS A 137 -1.91 -9.22 13.06
N PHE A 138 -3.22 -9.09 13.16
CA PHE A 138 -4.07 -8.92 12.00
C PHE A 138 -5.31 -8.10 12.33
N PHE A 139 -6.00 -7.67 11.29
CA PHE A 139 -7.39 -7.24 11.38
C PHE A 139 -8.18 -7.70 10.16
N SER A 140 -9.48 -7.91 10.33
CA SER A 140 -10.40 -8.22 9.25
C SER A 140 -11.38 -7.08 9.03
N MET A 141 -11.81 -6.93 7.79
CA MET A 141 -12.69 -5.86 7.33
C MET A 141 -13.56 -6.36 6.18
N ASP A 142 -14.60 -5.59 5.84
CA ASP A 142 -15.40 -5.90 4.67
C ASP A 142 -14.52 -6.01 3.41
N TYR A 143 -14.84 -7.01 2.59
CA TYR A 143 -14.25 -7.12 1.26
C TYR A 143 -15.09 -6.31 0.28
N ILE A 144 -14.51 -5.25 -0.28
CA ILE A 144 -15.12 -4.51 -1.38
C ILE A 144 -14.67 -5.15 -2.69
N GLU A 145 -15.64 -5.61 -3.48
CA GLU A 145 -15.39 -6.17 -4.80
C GLU A 145 -15.23 -5.03 -5.81
N GLY A 146 -14.04 -4.96 -6.41
CA GLY A 146 -13.69 -3.93 -7.38
C GLY A 146 -12.23 -3.48 -7.27
N ASP A 147 -11.90 -2.48 -8.09
CA ASP A 147 -10.58 -1.88 -8.17
C ASP A 147 -10.43 -0.72 -7.18
N ASN A 148 -9.20 -0.41 -6.76
CA ASN A 148 -8.91 0.87 -6.11
C ASN A 148 -8.67 1.99 -7.13
N LEU A 149 -8.68 3.25 -6.70
CA LEU A 149 -8.49 4.39 -7.59
C LEU A 149 -7.16 4.37 -8.35
N ALA A 150 -6.10 3.76 -7.81
CA ALA A 150 -4.83 3.61 -8.53
C ALA A 150 -4.96 2.64 -9.72
N GLN A 151 -5.77 1.61 -9.57
CA GLN A 151 -6.06 0.64 -10.63
C GLN A 151 -7.02 1.24 -11.66
N ALA A 152 -8.06 1.95 -11.22
CA ALA A 152 -9.02 2.62 -12.10
C ALA A 152 -8.39 3.71 -12.98
N ALA A 153 -7.35 4.39 -12.50
CA ALA A 153 -6.60 5.40 -13.26
C ALA A 153 -5.34 4.83 -13.97
N ARG A 154 -5.17 3.50 -14.02
CA ARG A 154 -3.98 2.86 -14.62
C ARG A 154 -3.87 3.15 -16.12
N GLU A 155 -5.01 3.19 -16.81
CA GLU A 155 -5.08 3.44 -18.26
C GLU A 155 -4.97 4.93 -18.62
N GLY A 156 -5.05 5.81 -17.62
CA GLY A 156 -4.90 7.25 -17.80
C GLY A 156 -5.80 8.07 -16.86
N PRO A 157 -5.82 9.40 -17.06
CA PRO A 157 -6.69 10.29 -16.31
C PRO A 157 -8.17 9.91 -16.42
N LEU A 158 -8.92 10.09 -15.34
CA LEU A 158 -10.37 9.96 -15.34
C LEU A 158 -11.02 11.22 -15.93
N PRO A 159 -12.25 11.10 -16.49
CA PRO A 159 -13.05 12.28 -16.84
C PRO A 159 -13.21 13.21 -15.64
N SER A 160 -12.98 14.52 -15.84
CA SER A 160 -12.93 15.49 -14.74
C SER A 160 -14.19 15.50 -13.86
N ALA A 161 -15.35 15.27 -14.45
CA ALA A 161 -16.62 15.17 -13.72
C ALA A 161 -16.64 13.96 -12.77
N ARG A 162 -16.21 12.79 -13.23
CA ARG A 162 -16.12 11.56 -12.40
C ARG A 162 -15.08 11.75 -11.29
N ALA A 163 -13.91 12.30 -11.61
CA ALA A 163 -12.87 12.58 -10.61
C ALA A 163 -13.36 13.52 -9.51
N ALA A 164 -14.08 14.60 -9.88
CA ALA A 164 -14.66 15.54 -8.92
C ALA A 164 -15.72 14.87 -8.02
N GLN A 165 -16.63 14.08 -8.60
CA GLN A 165 -17.67 13.35 -7.85
C GLN A 165 -17.08 12.35 -6.86
N LEU A 166 -16.03 11.61 -7.26
CA LEU A 166 -15.33 10.68 -6.39
C LEU A 166 -14.66 11.43 -5.23
N VAL A 167 -13.92 12.49 -5.51
CA VAL A 167 -13.20 13.27 -4.48
C VAL A 167 -14.15 14.00 -3.54
N GLU A 168 -15.32 14.45 -4.00
CA GLU A 168 -16.37 15.01 -3.15
C GLU A 168 -16.83 13.99 -2.09
N LYS A 169 -17.15 12.76 -2.52
CA LYS A 169 -17.55 11.68 -1.59
C LYS A 169 -16.42 11.31 -0.63
N ILE A 170 -15.17 11.23 -1.10
CA ILE A 170 -14.00 10.95 -0.25
C ILE A 170 -13.78 12.09 0.75
N ALA A 171 -13.98 13.35 0.34
CA ALA A 171 -13.87 14.49 1.24
C ALA A 171 -14.93 14.46 2.34
N ALA A 172 -16.17 14.06 2.04
CA ALA A 172 -17.22 13.86 3.04
C ALA A 172 -16.84 12.77 4.07
N VAL A 173 -16.25 11.66 3.60
CA VAL A 173 -15.72 10.58 4.46
C VAL A 173 -14.60 11.09 5.39
N VAL A 174 -13.62 11.81 4.83
CA VAL A 174 -12.49 12.37 5.60
C VAL A 174 -13.01 13.38 6.63
N HIS A 175 -13.95 14.24 6.24
CA HIS A 175 -14.58 15.19 7.15
C HIS A 175 -15.32 14.48 8.29
N TYR A 176 -16.08 13.42 7.99
CA TYR A 176 -16.74 12.60 8.99
C TYR A 176 -15.73 12.03 10.00
N ALA A 177 -14.62 11.46 9.54
CA ALA A 177 -13.57 10.95 10.42
C ALA A 177 -12.95 12.07 11.30
N HIS A 178 -12.71 13.25 10.72
CA HIS A 178 -12.19 14.42 11.46
C HIS A 178 -13.12 14.87 12.58
N LEU A 179 -14.45 14.85 12.37
CA LEU A 179 -15.44 15.15 13.41
C LEU A 179 -15.39 14.16 14.59
N HIS A 180 -14.90 12.94 14.34
CA HIS A 180 -14.71 11.90 15.36
C HIS A 180 -13.26 11.89 15.91
N GLY A 181 -12.46 12.92 15.60
CA GLY A 181 -11.08 13.05 16.10
C GLY A 181 -10.09 12.10 15.45
N ILE A 182 -10.43 11.48 14.32
CA ILE A 182 -9.59 10.49 13.63
C ILE A 182 -9.05 11.12 12.34
N LEU A 183 -7.73 11.02 12.16
CA LEU A 183 -7.03 11.41 10.93
C LEU A 183 -6.70 10.16 10.12
N HIS A 184 -6.77 10.23 8.79
CA HIS A 184 -6.38 9.12 7.92
C HIS A 184 -4.85 8.94 7.88
N ARG A 185 -4.10 10.04 7.66
CA ARG A 185 -2.62 10.12 7.65
C ARG A 185 -1.87 9.39 6.54
N ASP A 186 -2.55 8.64 5.68
CA ASP A 186 -1.97 7.92 4.53
C ASP A 186 -2.99 7.87 3.37
N LEU A 187 -3.71 8.98 3.16
CA LEU A 187 -4.73 9.06 2.12
C LEU A 187 -4.05 9.07 0.74
N LYS A 188 -4.37 8.08 -0.09
CA LYS A 188 -3.81 7.89 -1.44
C LYS A 188 -4.73 7.02 -2.30
N PRO A 189 -4.58 6.99 -3.63
CA PRO A 189 -5.49 6.26 -4.52
C PRO A 189 -5.63 4.76 -4.20
N SER A 190 -4.58 4.09 -3.71
CA SER A 190 -4.66 2.67 -3.35
C SER A 190 -5.48 2.37 -2.10
N ASN A 191 -5.81 3.39 -1.29
CA ASN A 191 -6.58 3.26 -0.05
C ASN A 191 -8.05 3.68 -0.25
N VAL A 192 -8.47 3.87 -1.51
CA VAL A 192 -9.86 4.15 -1.89
C VAL A 192 -10.29 3.08 -2.87
N LEU A 193 -11.15 2.17 -2.41
CA LEU A 193 -11.74 1.10 -3.19
C LEU A 193 -12.97 1.63 -3.93
N LEU A 194 -13.27 1.10 -5.11
CA LEU A 194 -14.52 1.35 -5.83
C LEU A 194 -15.34 0.06 -5.80
N ASP A 195 -16.62 0.17 -5.46
CA ASP A 195 -17.56 -0.94 -5.59
C ASP A 195 -18.16 -1.02 -7.02
N GLU A 196 -19.06 -1.97 -7.22
CA GLU A 196 -19.76 -2.20 -8.49
C GLU A 196 -20.59 -0.99 -8.97
N ASP A 197 -20.98 -0.10 -8.06
CA ASP A 197 -21.76 1.11 -8.33
C ASP A 197 -20.88 2.36 -8.54
N ASP A 198 -19.56 2.19 -8.66
CA ASP A 198 -18.56 3.27 -8.73
C ASP A 198 -18.57 4.19 -7.48
N ALA A 199 -19.00 3.67 -6.33
CA ALA A 199 -18.95 4.39 -5.07
C ALA A 199 -17.60 4.18 -4.37
N PRO A 200 -16.94 5.24 -3.89
CA PRO A 200 -15.66 5.12 -3.21
C PRO A 200 -15.83 4.64 -1.77
N HIS A 201 -14.94 3.76 -1.33
CA HIS A 201 -14.83 3.25 0.04
C HIS A 201 -13.42 3.45 0.56
N VAL A 202 -13.27 4.24 1.61
CA VAL A 202 -11.97 4.57 2.20
C VAL A 202 -11.58 3.52 3.24
N THR A 203 -10.34 3.05 3.19
CA THR A 203 -9.78 2.05 4.12
C THR A 203 -8.49 2.53 4.78
N ASP A 204 -7.93 1.74 5.70
CA ASP A 204 -6.63 1.96 6.34
C ASP A 204 -6.51 3.29 7.14
N PHE A 205 -7.59 3.74 7.78
CA PHE A 205 -7.59 4.92 8.66
C PHE A 205 -6.58 4.79 9.80
N GLY A 206 -5.57 5.66 9.84
CA GLY A 206 -4.71 5.87 11.01
C GLY A 206 -3.73 4.75 11.35
N LEU A 207 -3.97 3.52 10.90
CA LEU A 207 -3.24 2.29 11.25
C LEU A 207 -1.78 2.28 10.79
N ALA A 208 -1.44 3.00 9.71
CA ALA A 208 -0.12 2.91 9.10
C ALA A 208 0.98 3.61 9.87
N ARG A 209 0.68 4.79 10.39
CA ARG A 209 1.71 5.78 10.62
C ARG A 209 2.20 5.82 12.06
N ARG A 210 1.39 5.45 13.04
CA ARG A 210 1.89 5.37 14.42
C ARG A 210 2.41 4.01 14.83
N LEU A 211 2.08 2.94 14.10
CA LEU A 211 2.78 1.65 14.18
C LEU A 211 4.28 1.78 13.93
N VAL A 212 4.66 2.70 13.04
CA VAL A 212 6.06 2.96 12.70
C VAL A 212 6.75 3.85 13.75
N GLY A 213 6.07 4.33 14.79
CA GLY A 213 6.65 5.17 15.84
C GLY A 213 6.87 6.63 15.41
N GLU A 214 6.86 7.55 16.39
CA GLU A 214 7.09 8.99 16.16
C GLU A 214 8.56 9.34 15.88
N SER A 215 9.46 8.38 16.11
CA SER A 215 10.92 8.54 16.03
C SER A 215 11.58 7.69 14.95
N THR A 216 10.82 6.95 14.12
CA THR A 216 11.39 6.10 13.08
C THR A 216 11.26 6.76 11.71
N LEU A 217 11.91 7.92 11.57
CA LEU A 217 12.67 8.17 10.36
C LEU A 217 13.59 6.96 10.22
N THR A 218 13.31 6.09 9.26
CA THR A 218 14.17 4.95 8.95
C THR A 218 15.63 5.40 8.95
N LEU A 219 16.44 4.83 9.85
CA LEU A 219 17.90 4.83 9.79
C LEU A 219 18.46 4.22 8.48
N THR A 220 17.58 3.85 7.54
CA THR A 220 17.85 3.28 6.22
C THR A 220 17.29 4.11 5.05
N GLY A 221 16.76 5.32 5.27
CA GLY A 221 16.32 6.20 4.17
C GLY A 221 15.13 5.70 3.35
N GLN A 222 14.33 4.75 3.87
CA GLN A 222 13.10 4.28 3.23
C GLN A 222 11.93 5.18 3.65
N VAL A 223 11.53 6.09 2.77
CA VAL A 223 10.32 6.89 2.99
C VAL A 223 9.11 5.96 3.05
N PHE A 224 8.42 5.95 4.20
CA PHE A 224 7.23 5.11 4.43
C PHE A 224 6.01 5.66 3.70
N GLY A 225 5.23 4.79 3.04
CA GLY A 225 4.13 5.18 2.17
C GLY A 225 4.57 5.23 0.70
N SER A 226 3.66 5.58 -0.22
CA SER A 226 4.12 6.08 -1.52
C SER A 226 4.52 7.55 -1.28
N PRO A 227 5.83 7.90 -1.17
CA PRO A 227 6.29 9.28 -0.91
C PRO A 227 5.60 10.32 -1.80
N ARG A 228 5.22 9.87 -2.99
CA ARG A 228 4.55 10.59 -4.07
C ARG A 228 3.20 11.23 -3.70
N PHE A 229 2.55 10.79 -2.62
CA PHE A 229 1.29 11.35 -2.10
C PHE A 229 1.42 11.96 -0.70
N MET A 230 2.63 11.99 -0.14
CA MET A 230 2.83 12.38 1.25
C MET A 230 2.86 13.91 1.40
N PRO A 231 2.09 14.48 2.34
CA PRO A 231 2.19 15.90 2.63
C PRO A 231 3.58 16.32 3.15
N PRO A 232 4.00 17.58 2.93
CA PRO A 232 5.36 18.04 3.25
C PRO A 232 5.74 17.92 4.74
N GLU A 233 4.83 18.24 5.65
CA GLU A 233 5.04 18.12 7.11
C GLU A 233 5.25 16.67 7.54
N GLN A 234 4.58 15.76 6.83
CA GLN A 234 4.72 14.33 6.98
C GLN A 234 6.06 13.83 6.40
N ALA A 235 6.47 14.31 5.21
CA ALA A 235 7.73 13.94 4.58
C ALA A 235 8.94 14.47 5.36
N SER A 236 8.78 15.61 6.04
CA SER A 236 9.80 16.24 6.87
C SER A 236 9.98 15.58 8.24
N GLY A 237 9.20 14.53 8.57
CA GLY A 237 9.28 13.84 9.86
C GLY A 237 8.93 14.73 11.04
N ARG A 238 7.98 15.66 10.89
CA ARG A 238 7.51 16.56 11.97
C ARG A 238 6.18 16.05 12.55
N PRO A 239 6.17 15.04 13.44
CA PRO A 239 4.94 14.39 13.88
C PRO A 239 3.94 15.35 14.53
N GLY A 240 4.42 16.37 15.27
CA GLY A 240 3.57 17.39 15.89
C GLY A 240 2.93 18.38 14.90
N ALA A 241 3.33 18.37 13.63
CA ALA A 241 2.74 19.20 12.60
C ALA A 241 1.65 18.47 11.80
N VAL A 242 1.48 17.16 11.96
CA VAL A 242 0.46 16.39 11.22
C VAL A 242 -0.92 16.68 11.79
N GLY A 243 -1.87 17.08 10.94
CA GLY A 243 -3.22 17.45 11.35
C GLY A 243 -4.25 17.26 10.24
N VAL A 244 -5.43 17.86 10.40
CA VAL A 244 -6.52 17.79 9.39
C VAL A 244 -6.07 18.25 8.01
N HIS A 245 -5.17 19.25 7.95
CA HIS A 245 -4.60 19.77 6.72
C HIS A 245 -3.77 18.73 5.95
N SER A 246 -3.18 17.75 6.65
CA SER A 246 -2.44 16.65 6.03
C SER A 246 -3.36 15.76 5.19
N ASP A 247 -4.57 15.47 5.68
CA ASP A 247 -5.55 14.70 4.91
C ASP A 247 -6.16 15.54 3.78
N VAL A 248 -6.32 16.85 3.98
CA VAL A 248 -6.75 17.78 2.91
C VAL A 248 -5.73 17.82 1.77
N TYR A 249 -4.43 17.82 2.08
CA TYR A 249 -3.39 17.64 1.06
C TYR A 249 -3.57 16.31 0.33
N GLY A 250 -3.83 15.21 1.05
CA GLY A 250 -4.08 13.90 0.47
C GLY A 250 -5.26 13.89 -0.53
N LEU A 251 -6.36 14.59 -0.21
CA LEU A 251 -7.50 14.78 -1.11
C LEU A 251 -7.07 15.49 -2.40
N GLY A 252 -6.30 16.58 -2.27
CA GLY A 252 -5.75 17.31 -3.41
C GLY A 252 -4.78 16.46 -4.25
N ALA A 253 -3.95 15.65 -3.60
CA ALA A 253 -3.02 14.75 -4.26
C ALA A 253 -3.74 13.64 -5.05
N ILE A 254 -4.83 13.09 -4.49
CA ILE A 254 -5.71 12.15 -5.21
C ILE A 254 -6.34 12.85 -6.41
N LEU A 255 -6.95 14.03 -6.24
CA LEU A 255 -7.59 14.75 -7.34
C LEU A 255 -6.59 15.06 -8.47
N TYR A 256 -5.40 15.54 -8.12
CA TYR A 256 -4.32 15.78 -9.09
C TYR A 256 -3.97 14.51 -9.85
N TYR A 257 -3.81 13.38 -9.16
CA TYR A 257 -3.50 12.11 -9.78
C TYR A 257 -4.60 11.63 -10.73
N LEU A 258 -5.86 11.73 -10.31
CA LEU A 258 -7.01 11.34 -11.15
C LEU A 258 -7.12 12.19 -12.42
N LEU A 259 -6.75 13.47 -12.37
CA LEU A 259 -6.83 14.39 -13.51
C LEU A 259 -5.61 14.37 -14.44
N THR A 260 -4.46 13.90 -13.96
CA THR A 260 -3.19 13.97 -14.71
C THR A 260 -2.57 12.61 -15.01
N GLY A 261 -3.05 11.55 -14.35
CA GLY A 261 -2.45 10.21 -14.38
C GLY A 261 -1.08 10.15 -13.68
N ARG A 262 -0.64 11.22 -13.03
CA ARG A 262 0.69 11.34 -12.40
C ARG A 262 0.55 11.81 -10.96
N PRO A 263 1.34 11.27 -10.01
CA PRO A 263 1.32 11.79 -8.66
C PRO A 263 1.89 13.22 -8.63
N PRO A 264 1.56 14.01 -7.60
CA PRO A 264 2.02 15.40 -7.52
C PRO A 264 3.55 15.53 -7.36
N PHE A 265 4.24 14.52 -6.81
CA PHE A 265 5.69 14.50 -6.60
C PHE A 265 6.29 13.11 -6.91
#